data_AF-A0A920NHF6-F1
#
_entry.id   AF-A0A920NHF6-F1
#
_cell.length_a   1.000
_cell.length_b   1.000
_cell.length_c   1.000
_cell.angle_alpha   90.00
_cell.angle_beta   90.00
_cell.angle_gamma   90.00
#
_symmetry.space_group_name_H-M   'P 1'
#
loop_
_entity.id
_entity.type
_entity.pdbx_description
1 polymer ?
#
loop_
_entity_poly.entity_id
_entity_poly.type
_entity_poly.pdbx_seq_one_letter_code
_entity_poly.pdbx_strand_id
1 'polypeptide(L)' 'MKEQGYGEGYKYSHDYENHFAEMENRPPKIKHNVYYSPSKQGYEPKITAWHNERWKRKIKSDSIRFFL' A
#
# COMPACT_ATOMS: atom_id res chain seq x y z
N MET A 1 16.42 3.76 20.81
CA MET A 1 15.54 3.73 19.62
C MET A 1 14.08 3.53 19.99
N LYS A 2 13.68 2.46 20.71
CA LYS A 2 12.27 2.31 21.16
C LYS A 2 11.78 3.46 22.04
N GLU A 3 12.64 3.98 22.91
CA GLU A 3 12.34 5.13 23.80
C GLU A 3 12.12 6.46 23.07
N GLN A 4 12.41 6.54 21.76
CA GLN A 4 12.18 7.71 20.93
C GLN A 4 10.88 7.59 20.11
N GLY A 5 9.99 6.65 20.46
CA GLY A 5 8.71 6.42 19.79
C GLY A 5 8.81 5.64 18.46
N TYR A 6 9.97 5.06 18.15
CA TYR A 6 10.13 4.26 16.93
C TYR A 6 9.32 2.96 17.02
N GLY A 7 8.39 2.78 16.08
CA GLY A 7 7.53 1.61 15.99
C GLY A 7 6.19 1.77 16.71
N GLU A 8 5.93 2.90 17.37
CA GLU A 8 4.60 3.20 17.90
C GLU A 8 3.58 3.28 16.75
N GLY A 9 2.47 2.56 16.89
CA GLY A 9 1.43 2.48 15.86
C GLY A 9 1.74 1.54 14.68
N TYR A 10 2.87 0.81 14.70
CA TYR A 10 3.15 -0.22 13.70
C TYR A 10 2.12 -1.36 13.80
N LYS A 11 1.53 -1.72 12.65
CA LYS A 11 0.57 -2.81 12.56
C LYS A 11 1.23 -4.01 11.88
N TYR A 12 1.33 -5.12 12.59
CA TYR A 12 1.83 -6.36 11.98
C TYR A 12 0.74 -6.98 11.12
N SER A 13 0.87 -6.90 9.78
CA SER A 13 -0.20 -7.27 8.84
C SER A 13 -0.75 -8.69 9.00
N HIS A 14 0.05 -9.63 9.50
CA HIS A 14 -0.39 -11.02 9.67
C HIS A 14 -1.40 -11.24 10.79
N ASP A 15 -1.54 -10.28 11.71
CA ASP A 15 -2.53 -10.35 12.79
C ASP A 15 -3.91 -9.82 12.35
N TYR A 16 -4.01 -9.25 11.15
CA TYR A 16 -5.22 -8.64 10.63
C TYR A 16 -5.92 -9.55 9.62
N GLU A 17 -7.24 -9.38 9.50
CA GLU A 17 -8.05 -10.11 8.53
C GLU A 17 -7.49 -9.96 7.11
N ASN A 18 -7.47 -11.05 6.35
CA ASN A 18 -6.87 -11.12 5.01
C ASN A 18 -5.37 -10.77 4.95
N HIS A 19 -4.69 -10.80 6.09
CA HIS A 19 -3.27 -10.45 6.25
C HIS A 19 -2.96 -9.02 5.76
N PHE A 20 -3.90 -8.08 5.97
CA PHE A 20 -3.79 -6.71 5.49
C PHE A 20 -4.18 -5.69 6.57
N ALA A 21 -3.25 -4.78 6.88
CA ALA A 21 -3.49 -3.65 7.77
C ALA A 21 -3.20 -2.34 7.02
N GLU A 22 -4.18 -1.43 6.96
CA GLU A 22 -3.95 -0.10 6.40
C GLU A 22 -3.07 0.73 7.36
N MET A 23 -1.91 1.15 6.86
CA MET A 23 -0.95 2.04 7.53
C MET A 23 -0.16 2.85 6.51
N GLU A 24 0.37 4.00 6.94
CA GLU A 24 1.26 4.83 6.12
C GLU A 24 2.67 4.26 6.18
N ASN A 25 3.10 3.64 5.10
CA ASN A 25 4.43 3.06 5.00
C ASN A 25 5.46 4.04 4.38
N ARG A 26 5.01 5.20 3.90
CA ARG A 26 5.85 6.15 3.18
C ARG A 26 6.26 7.34 4.04
N PRO A 27 7.51 7.80 3.92
CA PRO A 27 7.91 9.08 4.47
C PRO A 27 7.09 10.23 3.86
N PRO A 28 6.75 11.27 4.65
CA PRO A 28 5.95 12.40 4.18
C PRO A 28 6.49 13.08 2.92
N LYS A 29 7.82 13.15 2.79
CA LYS A 29 8.52 13.80 1.66
C LYS A 29 8.26 13.16 0.31
N ILE A 30 7.93 11.86 0.28
CA ILE A 30 7.75 11.10 -0.97
C ILE A 30 6.37 10.48 -1.08
N LYS A 31 5.41 10.90 -0.24
CA LYS A 31 4.07 10.30 -0.16
C LYS A 31 3.33 10.21 -1.50
N HIS A 32 3.66 11.08 -2.45
CA HIS A 32 2.98 11.19 -3.75
C HIS A 32 3.73 10.56 -4.93
N ASN A 33 4.95 10.05 -4.75
CA ASN A 33 5.73 9.53 -5.87
C ASN A 33 5.15 8.18 -6.33
N VAL A 34 4.95 7.95 -7.61
CA VAL A 34 4.50 6.64 -8.13
C VAL A 34 5.72 5.88 -8.65
N TYR A 35 5.96 4.69 -8.11
CA TYR A 35 7.12 3.87 -8.50
C TYR A 35 6.75 2.68 -9.40
N TYR A 36 5.49 2.26 -9.40
CA TYR A 36 5.01 1.15 -10.21
C TYR A 36 3.69 1.53 -10.85
N SER A 37 3.60 1.33 -12.16
CA SER A 37 2.38 1.47 -12.94
C SER A 37 2.15 0.15 -13.68
N PRO A 38 1.14 -0.64 -13.32
CA PRO A 38 0.90 -1.93 -13.95
C PRO A 38 0.58 -1.74 -15.44
N SER A 39 1.03 -2.67 -16.27
CA SER A 39 0.54 -2.77 -17.65
C SER A 39 -0.74 -3.61 -17.70
N LYS A 40 -1.31 -3.74 -18.91
CA LYS A 40 -2.47 -4.59 -19.16
C LYS A 40 -2.10 -6.01 -19.59
N GLN A 41 -0.81 -6.34 -19.62
CA GLN A 41 -0.31 -7.60 -20.16
C GLN A 41 -0.14 -8.66 -19.06
N GLY A 42 -0.37 -9.92 -19.43
CA GLY A 42 -0.10 -11.06 -18.56
C GLY A 42 -0.87 -11.03 -17.23
N TYR A 43 -0.14 -11.13 -16.12
CA TYR A 43 -0.72 -11.28 -14.77
C TYR A 43 -0.96 -9.94 -14.06
N GLU A 44 -0.41 -8.84 -14.56
CA GLU A 44 -0.50 -7.51 -13.93
C GLU A 44 -1.93 -6.98 -13.72
N PRO A 45 -2.92 -7.28 -14.61
CA PRO A 45 -4.32 -6.95 -14.34
C PRO A 45 -4.86 -7.59 -13.06
N LYS A 46 -4.44 -8.83 -12.73
CA LYS A 46 -4.86 -9.51 -11.50
C LYS A 46 -4.24 -8.86 -10.26
N ILE A 47 -2.97 -8.47 -10.34
CA ILE A 47 -2.28 -7.71 -9.28
C ILE A 47 -3.00 -6.38 -9.05
N THR A 48 -3.41 -5.71 -10.12
CA THR A 48 -4.16 -4.45 -10.06
C THR A 48 -5.50 -4.62 -9.36
N ALA A 49 -6.28 -5.62 -9.74
CA ALA A 49 -7.55 -5.93 -9.08
C ALA A 49 -7.36 -6.26 -7.59
N TRP A 50 -6.40 -7.13 -7.27
CA TRP A 50 -6.05 -7.52 -5.91
C TRP A 50 -5.61 -6.34 -5.03
N HIS A 51 -4.86 -5.40 -5.60
CA HIS A 51 -4.42 -4.20 -4.90
C HIS A 51 -5.58 -3.24 -4.65
N ASN A 52 -6.41 -2.99 -5.67
CA ASN A 52 -7.58 -2.11 -5.56
C ASN A 52 -8.63 -2.62 -4.55
N GLU A 53 -8.80 -3.94 -4.45
CA GLU A 53 -9.71 -4.55 -3.47
C GLU A 53 -9.30 -4.27 -2.02
N ARG A 54 -8.00 -4.31 -1.73
CA ARG A 54 -7.44 -4.03 -0.39
C ARG A 54 -7.47 -2.55 -0.07
N TRP A 55 -7.01 -1.74 -1.02
CA TRP A 55 -6.95 -0.30 -0.88
C TRP A 55 -8.22 0.33 -1.43
N LYS A 56 -9.38 0.08 -0.80
CA LYS A 56 -10.74 0.57 -1.15
C LYS A 56 -10.90 2.11 -1.21
N ARG A 57 -9.83 2.87 -1.42
CA ARG A 57 -9.87 4.28 -1.76
C ARG A 57 -10.40 4.42 -3.18
N LYS A 58 -11.45 5.25 -3.34
CA LYS A 58 -11.97 5.74 -4.62
C LYS A 58 -10.90 6.54 -5.38
N ILE A 59 -9.86 5.91 -5.92
CA ILE A 59 -8.88 6.57 -6.77
C ILE A 59 -9.26 6.32 -8.22
N LYS A 60 -9.81 7.35 -8.86
CA LYS A 60 -10.07 7.49 -10.30
C LYS A 60 -8.75 7.63 -11.10
N SER A 61 -7.76 6.76 -10.88
CA SER A 61 -6.49 6.86 -11.59
C SER A 61 -5.93 5.49 -11.95
N ASP A 62 -5.56 5.34 -13.22
CA ASP A 62 -4.92 4.16 -13.83
C ASP A 62 -3.53 3.83 -13.27
N SER A 63 -3.11 4.48 -12.18
CA SER A 63 -1.81 4.30 -11.53
C SER A 63 -1.99 3.71 -10.13
N ILE A 64 -1.46 2.50 -9.92
CA ILE A 64 -1.44 1.90 -8.59
C ILE A 64 -0.45 2.67 -7.74
N ARG A 65 -0.95 3.33 -6.70
CA ARG A 65 -0.09 3.84 -5.63
C ARG A 65 0.21 2.68 -4.70
N PHE A 66 1.38 2.06 -4.88
CA PHE A 66 1.93 1.16 -3.88
C PHE A 66 2.33 1.97 -2.66
N PHE A 67 1.61 1.76 -1.56
CA PHE A 67 2.02 2.19 -0.23
C PHE A 67 2.97 1.11 0.30
N LEU A 68 4.17 1.07 -0.28
CA LEU A 68 5.29 0.26 0.22
C LEU A 68 5.70 0.76 1.59
#